data_AF-A0A1N6I8B5-F1
#
_entry.id   AF-A0A1N6I8B5-F1
#
_cell.length_a   1.000
_cell.length_b   1.000
_cell.length_c   1.000
_cell.angle_alpha   90.00
_cell.angle_beta   90.00
_cell.angle_gamma   90.00
#
_symmetry.space_group_name_H-M   'P 1'
#
loop_
_entity.id
_entity.type
_entity.pdbx_description
1 polymer ?
#
loop_
_entity_poly.entity_id
_entity_poly.type
_entity_poly.pdbx_seq_one_letter_code
_entity_poly.pdbx_strand_id
1 'polypeptide(L)'
;MKNLAKIPIICFVFFVMIQTFYAQAKKKALAPKEATTFIEKIFKTNLDEATLLLDEELSEIGVVFKKVEDEKDYIYDQELKKTDTINSIFKHLITDNSYRFTLIGDKNNAVIGFSLSNYPANDDLLSKIVQKLGIKNWSLVETKGEHSLYKKGKLFATINSGEYFSCEIFVPVVLLTSPPVDSLTLRSSFAENRNFATELMNKMGYKLLSAKKRAVYNKTDTPAYDFISYYQTLYYNQGTEVTIMMNENKKSTITISNPNAIIFSSIKTKLTDNTWNQKYTNSVYNTTYFRKNNRMMSIAPSLNQIQLYSVASPNDNENKLVYGSLLYLDELEEIYSGFTFEDRIAYMNDHFAVSDVYDTPTFIIKKKGATIRYIFYDDKTSKEYAGLKYSVDNDNPAIADLYYQNVIENFPSLTSQNFALTIGKNKLPHRTQFYDKTIYTANVLSEQAKESAQLLADQRAAAEQKQRDILREQEKARRNAELTNTINQTTNELLKLLQK
;
A
#
# COMPACT_ATOMS: atom_id res chain seq x y z
N MET A 1 49.76 -56.22 61.66
CA MET A 1 49.88 -55.02 60.80
C MET A 1 49.77 -55.41 59.32
N LYS A 2 48.56 -55.71 58.81
CA LYS A 2 48.37 -56.22 57.41
C LYS A 2 47.50 -55.34 56.50
N ASN A 3 47.08 -54.15 56.93
CA ASN A 3 46.17 -53.30 56.14
C ASN A 3 46.70 -51.91 55.76
N LEU A 4 47.93 -51.54 56.11
CA LEU A 4 48.49 -50.23 55.76
C LEU A 4 49.03 -50.14 54.32
N ALA A 5 49.38 -51.26 53.68
CA ALA A 5 49.91 -51.27 52.31
C ALA A 5 48.82 -51.19 51.22
N LYS A 6 47.53 -51.39 51.55
CA LYS A 6 46.44 -51.36 50.57
C LYS A 6 45.86 -49.95 50.35
N ILE A 7 46.01 -49.07 51.32
CA ILE A 7 45.53 -47.68 51.27
C ILE A 7 46.24 -46.86 50.17
N PRO A 8 47.59 -46.88 50.03
CA PRO A 8 48.24 -46.10 48.98
C PRO A 8 47.93 -46.61 47.57
N ILE A 9 47.72 -47.93 47.40
CA ILE A 9 47.37 -48.53 46.10
C ILE A 9 45.95 -48.13 45.70
N ILE A 10 44.99 -48.15 46.62
CA ILE A 10 43.61 -47.71 46.35
C ILE A 10 43.57 -46.22 46.03
N CYS A 11 44.32 -45.38 46.76
CA CYS A 11 44.43 -43.96 46.44
C CYS A 11 45.07 -43.71 45.08
N PHE A 12 46.09 -44.47 44.70
CA PHE A 12 46.75 -44.34 43.40
C PHE A 12 45.81 -44.74 42.25
N VAL A 13 45.04 -45.83 42.40
CA VAL A 13 44.04 -46.25 41.41
C VAL A 13 42.91 -45.22 41.29
N PHE A 14 42.46 -44.63 42.40
CA PHE A 14 41.47 -43.55 42.39
C PHE A 14 42.00 -42.29 41.70
N PHE A 15 43.26 -41.92 41.94
CA PHE A 15 43.87 -40.75 41.32
C PHE A 15 44.05 -40.94 39.80
N VAL A 16 44.46 -42.14 39.37
CA VAL A 16 44.57 -42.49 37.95
C VAL A 16 43.20 -42.52 37.29
N MET A 17 42.16 -43.09 37.93
CA MET A 17 40.80 -43.05 37.40
C MET A 17 40.29 -41.61 37.25
N ILE A 18 40.44 -40.77 38.27
CA ILE A 18 40.03 -39.36 38.22
C ILE A 18 40.80 -38.61 37.13
N GLN A 19 42.09 -38.89 36.92
CA GLN A 19 42.85 -38.30 35.81
C GLN A 19 42.39 -38.80 34.44
N THR A 20 42.02 -40.08 34.28
CA THR A 20 41.44 -40.57 33.02
C THR A 20 40.05 -40.02 32.76
N PHE A 21 39.21 -39.84 33.78
CA PHE A 21 37.90 -39.19 33.67
C PHE A 21 38.04 -37.68 33.38
N TYR A 22 39.03 -37.00 33.97
CA TYR A 22 39.35 -35.60 33.63
C TYR A 22 39.95 -35.48 32.22
N ALA A 23 40.72 -36.47 31.74
CA ALA A 23 41.29 -36.48 30.39
C ALA A 23 40.23 -36.80 29.31
N GLN A 24 39.24 -37.65 29.63
CA GLN A 24 38.07 -37.86 28.76
C GLN A 24 37.10 -36.67 28.80
N ALA A 25 36.94 -35.98 29.93
CA ALA A 25 36.13 -34.76 30.04
C ALA A 25 36.82 -33.51 29.45
N LYS A 26 38.16 -33.50 29.34
CA LYS A 26 38.95 -32.44 28.70
C LYS A 26 39.36 -32.70 27.25
N LYS A 27 38.95 -33.81 26.64
CA LYS A 27 38.68 -33.76 25.20
C LYS A 27 37.45 -32.87 25.05
N LYS A 28 37.68 -31.56 24.94
CA LYS A 28 36.77 -30.68 24.21
C LYS A 28 36.42 -31.47 22.96
N ALA A 29 35.20 -31.99 22.88
CA ALA A 29 34.62 -32.24 21.59
C ALA A 29 34.85 -30.92 20.86
N LEU A 30 35.74 -30.94 19.86
CA LEU A 30 35.71 -29.91 18.85
C LEU A 30 34.26 -29.93 18.43
N ALA A 31 33.52 -28.87 18.80
CA ALA A 31 32.18 -28.66 18.28
C ALA A 31 32.33 -28.94 16.78
N PRO A 32 31.51 -29.85 16.21
CA PRO A 32 31.65 -30.20 14.81
C PRO A 32 31.76 -28.88 14.07
N LYS A 33 32.87 -28.66 13.34
CA LYS A 33 33.08 -27.43 12.56
C LYS A 33 31.77 -27.25 11.82
N GLU A 34 30.98 -26.24 12.17
CA GLU A 34 29.70 -26.01 11.51
C GLU A 34 30.03 -25.95 10.03
N ALA A 35 29.48 -26.89 9.26
CA ALA A 35 29.75 -26.97 7.84
C ALA A 35 29.37 -25.61 7.26
N THR A 36 30.38 -24.90 6.75
CA THR A 36 30.22 -23.54 6.23
C THR A 36 29.20 -23.64 5.10
N THR A 37 28.05 -23.00 5.25
CA THR A 37 27.01 -23.04 4.22
C THR A 37 27.50 -22.42 2.93
N PHE A 38 26.86 -22.78 1.81
CA PHE A 38 27.17 -22.22 0.50
C PHE A 38 27.24 -20.68 0.54
N ILE A 39 26.21 -20.04 1.09
CA ILE A 39 26.16 -18.59 1.27
C ILE A 39 27.30 -18.06 2.17
N GLU A 40 27.65 -18.75 3.27
CA GLU A 40 28.78 -18.32 4.09
C GLU A 40 30.13 -18.42 3.36
N LYS A 41 30.26 -19.29 2.35
CA LYS A 41 31.44 -19.31 1.47
C LYS A 41 31.43 -18.10 0.55
N ILE A 42 30.29 -17.77 -0.07
CA ILE A 42 30.13 -16.57 -0.92
C ILE A 42 30.59 -15.29 -0.19
N PHE A 43 30.20 -15.12 1.08
CA PHE A 43 30.59 -13.95 1.89
C PHE A 43 32.06 -13.95 2.39
N LYS A 44 32.83 -15.00 2.09
CA LYS A 44 34.26 -15.12 2.45
C LYS A 44 35.20 -15.01 1.26
N THR A 45 34.66 -14.82 0.06
CA THR A 45 35.42 -14.78 -1.20
C THR A 45 35.32 -13.41 -1.87
N ASN A 46 36.05 -13.24 -2.96
CA ASN A 46 35.88 -12.07 -3.84
C ASN A 46 34.73 -12.30 -4.85
N LEU A 47 34.36 -11.26 -5.61
CA LEU A 47 33.25 -11.31 -6.57
C LEU A 47 33.44 -12.36 -7.67
N ASP A 48 34.67 -12.57 -8.15
CA ASP A 48 34.93 -13.52 -9.25
C ASP A 48 34.79 -14.97 -8.77
N GLU A 49 35.39 -15.27 -7.62
CA GLU A 49 35.27 -16.59 -6.98
C GLU A 49 33.82 -16.87 -6.54
N ALA A 50 33.11 -15.86 -6.01
CA ALA A 50 31.69 -16.00 -5.68
C ALA A 50 30.82 -16.25 -6.92
N THR A 51 31.18 -15.66 -8.06
CA THR A 51 30.47 -15.90 -9.34
C THR A 51 30.64 -17.35 -9.77
N LEU A 52 31.87 -17.88 -9.72
CA LEU A 52 32.15 -19.27 -10.07
C LEU A 52 31.41 -20.25 -9.15
N LEU A 53 31.44 -19.99 -7.84
CA LEU A 53 30.72 -20.81 -6.86
C LEU A 53 29.21 -20.83 -7.14
N LEU A 54 28.61 -19.69 -7.50
CA LEU A 54 27.20 -19.62 -7.89
C LEU A 54 26.90 -20.37 -9.18
N ASP A 55 27.75 -20.23 -10.19
CA ASP A 55 27.55 -20.90 -11.48
C ASP A 55 27.61 -22.43 -11.31
N GLU A 56 28.63 -22.93 -10.61
CA GLU A 56 28.78 -24.35 -10.30
C GLU A 56 27.55 -24.89 -9.55
N GLU A 57 27.14 -24.25 -8.45
CA GLU A 57 26.05 -24.74 -7.60
C GLU A 57 24.67 -24.67 -8.30
N LEU A 58 24.44 -23.66 -9.13
CA LEU A 58 23.17 -23.46 -9.83
C LEU A 58 23.08 -24.27 -11.14
N SER A 59 24.21 -24.54 -11.79
CA SER A 59 24.25 -25.39 -13.00
C SER A 59 23.74 -26.81 -12.73
N GLU A 60 23.94 -27.33 -11.51
CA GLU A 60 23.42 -28.65 -11.08
C GLU A 60 21.89 -28.76 -11.13
N ILE A 61 21.18 -27.63 -11.06
CA ILE A 61 19.72 -27.57 -11.15
C ILE A 61 19.25 -27.01 -12.51
N GLY A 62 20.14 -26.94 -13.49
CA GLY A 62 19.85 -26.48 -14.86
C GLY A 62 19.73 -24.96 -15.00
N VAL A 63 20.23 -24.19 -14.02
CA VAL A 63 20.26 -22.73 -14.11
C VAL A 63 21.62 -22.30 -14.67
N VAL A 64 21.59 -21.55 -15.78
CA VAL A 64 22.80 -21.07 -16.45
C VAL A 64 22.74 -19.55 -16.57
N PHE A 65 23.87 -18.89 -16.29
CA PHE A 65 24.00 -17.45 -16.52
C PHE A 65 24.24 -17.16 -18.01
N LYS A 66 23.36 -16.36 -18.61
CA LYS A 66 23.51 -15.89 -19.99
C LYS A 66 24.24 -14.58 -20.09
N LYS A 67 24.11 -13.75 -19.05
CA LYS A 67 24.67 -12.40 -19.04
C LYS A 67 25.34 -12.15 -17.71
N VAL A 68 26.59 -11.71 -17.77
CA VAL A 68 27.37 -11.25 -16.63
C VAL A 68 27.75 -9.81 -16.92
N GLU A 69 27.33 -8.90 -16.05
CA GLU A 69 27.64 -7.46 -16.18
C GLU A 69 28.24 -6.94 -14.88
N ASP A 70 29.33 -6.21 -15.01
CA ASP A 70 29.95 -5.49 -13.90
C ASP A 70 29.54 -4.02 -13.96
N GLU A 71 28.98 -3.51 -12.87
CA GLU A 71 28.72 -2.09 -12.65
C GLU A 71 29.58 -1.62 -11.48
N LYS A 72 30.38 -0.57 -11.70
CA LYS A 72 31.21 0.03 -10.64
C LYS A 72 30.56 1.31 -10.15
N ASP A 73 30.35 1.39 -8.84
CA ASP A 73 29.96 2.62 -8.19
C ASP A 73 31.21 3.35 -7.66
N TYR A 74 31.21 4.66 -7.79
CA TYR A 74 32.35 5.52 -7.47
C TYR A 74 31.97 6.48 -6.36
N ILE A 75 32.95 6.87 -5.56
CA ILE A 75 32.79 7.96 -4.61
C ILE A 75 32.63 9.25 -5.43
N TYR A 76 31.70 10.10 -5.03
CA TYR A 76 31.53 11.44 -5.59
C TYR A 76 32.06 12.46 -4.58
N ASP A 77 32.70 13.51 -5.07
CA ASP A 77 33.14 14.61 -4.21
C ASP A 77 31.95 15.45 -3.71
N GLN A 78 32.25 16.48 -2.90
CA GLN A 78 31.23 17.37 -2.34
C GLN A 78 30.45 18.16 -3.40
N GLU A 79 30.98 18.29 -4.62
CA GLU A 79 30.34 18.93 -5.78
C GLU A 79 29.64 17.93 -6.70
N LEU A 80 29.55 16.65 -6.32
CA LEU A 80 28.99 15.56 -7.11
C LEU A 80 29.75 15.26 -8.40
N LYS A 81 31.03 15.63 -8.48
CA LYS A 81 31.91 15.13 -9.53
C LYS A 81 32.35 13.72 -9.15
N LYS A 82 32.23 12.83 -10.12
CA LYS A 82 32.69 11.44 -10.00
C LYS A 82 34.19 11.45 -9.70
N THR A 83 34.61 10.81 -8.61
CA THR A 83 36.03 10.56 -8.34
C THR A 83 36.46 9.25 -8.99
N ASP A 84 37.76 9.03 -9.11
CA ASP A 84 38.30 7.76 -9.58
C ASP A 84 38.28 6.64 -8.52
N THR A 85 37.82 6.94 -7.30
CA THR A 85 37.80 5.97 -6.20
C THR A 85 36.53 5.13 -6.26
N ILE A 86 36.69 3.81 -6.41
CA ILE A 86 35.59 2.84 -6.39
C ILE A 86 35.05 2.70 -4.95
N ASN A 87 33.74 2.79 -4.81
CA ASN A 87 33.03 2.54 -3.55
C ASN A 87 32.63 1.06 -3.43
N SER A 88 31.96 0.55 -4.47
CA SER A 88 31.42 -0.79 -4.55
C SER A 88 31.39 -1.29 -6.00
N ILE A 89 31.38 -2.61 -6.15
CA ILE A 89 31.30 -3.29 -7.44
C ILE A 89 30.07 -4.18 -7.40
N PHE A 90 29.20 -4.07 -8.41
CA PHE A 90 28.00 -4.87 -8.58
C PHE A 90 28.24 -5.84 -9.72
N LYS A 91 28.09 -7.12 -9.44
CA LYS A 91 28.19 -8.16 -10.45
C LYS A 91 26.82 -8.77 -10.66
N HIS A 92 26.22 -8.45 -11.78
CA HIS A 92 24.88 -8.89 -12.17
C HIS A 92 24.99 -10.17 -13.00
N LEU A 93 24.37 -11.24 -12.50
CA LEU A 93 24.32 -12.54 -13.16
C LEU A 93 22.86 -12.81 -13.53
N ILE A 94 22.56 -12.82 -14.82
CA ILE A 94 21.19 -12.94 -15.35
C ILE A 94 21.03 -14.30 -16.04
N THR A 95 19.96 -15.01 -15.70
CA THR A 95 19.63 -16.33 -16.25
C THR A 95 18.58 -16.24 -17.35
N ASP A 96 18.40 -17.31 -18.14
CA ASP A 96 17.34 -17.42 -19.15
C ASP A 96 15.93 -17.25 -18.59
N ASN A 97 15.72 -17.66 -17.33
CA ASN A 97 14.43 -17.63 -16.66
C ASN A 97 14.16 -16.30 -15.94
N SER A 98 14.83 -15.22 -16.37
CA SER A 98 14.70 -13.87 -15.80
C SER A 98 15.07 -13.76 -14.31
N TYR A 99 15.84 -14.70 -13.76
CA TYR A 99 16.42 -14.52 -12.43
C TYR A 99 17.60 -13.57 -12.53
N ARG A 100 17.66 -12.62 -11.61
CA ARG A 100 18.77 -11.70 -11.46
C ARG A 100 19.43 -11.95 -10.12
N PHE A 101 20.66 -12.44 -10.16
CA PHE A 101 21.55 -12.46 -9.02
C PHE A 101 22.41 -11.21 -9.07
N THR A 102 22.58 -10.55 -7.93
CA THR A 102 23.48 -9.41 -7.79
C THR A 102 24.40 -9.67 -6.61
N LEU A 103 25.68 -9.88 -6.90
CA LEU A 103 26.73 -9.90 -5.89
C LEU A 103 27.24 -8.47 -5.68
N ILE A 104 27.42 -8.08 -4.43
CA ILE A 104 27.87 -6.74 -4.05
C ILE A 104 29.24 -6.87 -3.41
N GLY A 105 30.26 -6.33 -4.07
CA GLY A 105 31.63 -6.28 -3.61
C GLY A 105 31.98 -4.90 -3.02
N ASP A 106 32.89 -4.89 -2.05
CA ASP A 106 33.52 -3.66 -1.58
C ASP A 106 34.61 -3.18 -2.56
N LYS A 107 35.30 -2.08 -2.23
CA LYS A 107 36.41 -1.52 -3.01
C LYS A 107 37.58 -2.50 -3.24
N ASN A 108 37.68 -3.57 -2.44
CA ASN A 108 38.71 -4.61 -2.55
C ASN A 108 38.16 -5.88 -3.22
N ASN A 109 36.99 -5.79 -3.86
CA ASN A 109 36.31 -6.90 -4.52
C ASN A 109 35.77 -7.98 -3.55
N ALA A 110 35.78 -7.76 -2.23
CA ALA A 110 35.29 -8.71 -1.24
C ALA A 110 33.75 -8.65 -1.14
N VAL A 111 33.08 -9.80 -1.11
CA VAL A 111 31.61 -9.85 -1.08
C VAL A 111 31.07 -9.34 0.26
N ILE A 112 30.21 -8.33 0.20
CA ILE A 112 29.55 -7.70 1.36
C ILE A 112 28.02 -7.80 1.30
N GLY A 113 27.46 -8.26 0.18
CA GLY A 113 26.02 -8.44 0.01
C GLY A 113 25.67 -9.36 -1.15
N PHE A 114 24.47 -9.94 -1.07
CA PHE A 114 23.91 -10.82 -2.10
C PHE A 114 22.41 -10.53 -2.23
N SER A 115 21.95 -10.40 -3.47
CA SER A 115 20.53 -10.25 -3.79
C SER A 115 20.13 -11.19 -4.92
N LEU A 116 18.94 -11.77 -4.80
CA LEU A 116 18.27 -12.56 -5.81
C LEU A 116 16.87 -11.97 -6.01
N SER A 117 16.49 -11.70 -7.25
CA SER A 117 15.14 -11.28 -7.59
C SER A 117 14.63 -11.93 -8.88
N ASN A 118 13.30 -12.05 -8.97
CA ASN A 118 12.61 -12.62 -10.12
C ASN A 118 11.19 -12.06 -10.24
N TYR A 119 10.75 -11.78 -11.48
CA TYR A 119 9.38 -11.37 -11.79
C TYR A 119 8.97 -11.79 -13.21
N PRO A 120 7.80 -12.42 -13.40
CA PRO A 120 6.98 -13.04 -12.35
C PRO A 120 7.74 -14.20 -11.70
N ALA A 121 7.42 -14.52 -10.44
CA ALA A 121 8.06 -15.63 -9.73
C ALA A 121 7.77 -16.98 -10.43
N ASN A 122 8.81 -17.79 -10.69
CA ASN A 122 8.65 -19.19 -11.08
C ASN A 122 8.81 -20.11 -9.86
N ASP A 123 7.70 -20.56 -9.29
CA ASP A 123 7.66 -21.27 -8.01
C ASP A 123 8.47 -22.59 -7.97
N ASP A 124 8.47 -23.32 -9.09
CA ASP A 124 9.15 -24.61 -9.22
C ASP A 124 10.68 -24.48 -9.19
N LEU A 125 11.21 -23.52 -9.95
CA LEU A 125 12.66 -23.29 -10.03
C LEU A 125 13.16 -22.51 -8.81
N LEU A 126 12.35 -21.58 -8.32
CA LEU A 126 12.67 -20.76 -7.16
C LEU A 126 12.91 -21.62 -5.91
N SER A 127 12.04 -22.58 -5.66
CA SER A 127 12.18 -23.48 -4.50
C SER A 127 13.50 -24.25 -4.51
N LYS A 128 13.98 -24.64 -5.70
CA LYS A 128 15.26 -25.32 -5.90
C LYS A 128 16.44 -24.38 -5.71
N ILE A 129 16.36 -23.15 -6.23
CA ILE A 129 17.39 -22.11 -6.03
C ILE A 129 17.54 -21.81 -4.53
N VAL A 130 16.44 -21.52 -3.82
CA VAL A 130 16.47 -21.23 -2.37
C VAL A 130 17.01 -22.42 -1.57
N GLN A 131 16.72 -23.66 -2.00
CA GLN A 131 17.30 -24.86 -1.40
C GLN A 131 18.81 -24.93 -1.60
N LYS A 132 19.32 -24.64 -2.81
CA LYS A 132 20.75 -24.57 -3.11
C LYS A 132 21.48 -23.48 -2.32
N LEU A 133 20.85 -22.32 -2.14
CA LEU A 133 21.37 -21.27 -1.26
C LEU A 133 21.38 -21.69 0.22
N GLY A 134 20.65 -22.75 0.60
CA GLY A 134 20.67 -23.33 1.94
C GLY A 134 20.00 -22.45 3.02
N ILE A 135 19.17 -21.48 2.62
CA ILE A 135 18.53 -20.53 3.52
C ILE A 135 17.42 -21.19 4.34
N LYS A 136 16.75 -22.22 3.81
CA LYS A 136 15.72 -22.98 4.54
C LYS A 136 16.23 -23.60 5.86
N ASN A 137 17.55 -23.81 5.98
CA ASN A 137 18.18 -24.38 7.18
C ASN A 137 18.59 -23.30 8.20
N TRP A 138 18.22 -22.04 7.98
CA TRP A 138 18.51 -20.93 8.88
C TRP A 138 17.38 -20.79 9.90
N SER A 139 17.68 -20.23 11.06
CA SER A 139 16.67 -19.99 12.09
C SER A 139 15.73 -18.89 11.63
N LEU A 140 14.43 -19.19 11.53
CA LEU A 140 13.40 -18.19 11.32
C LEU A 140 13.35 -17.25 12.54
N VAL A 141 13.47 -15.95 12.30
CA VAL A 141 13.42 -14.91 13.32
C VAL A 141 12.01 -14.33 13.42
N GLU A 142 11.39 -14.03 12.27
CA GLU A 142 10.09 -13.37 12.19
C GLU A 142 9.43 -13.64 10.82
N THR A 143 8.10 -13.61 10.76
CA THR A 143 7.32 -13.56 9.51
C THR A 143 6.23 -12.50 9.62
N LYS A 144 6.10 -11.67 8.58
CA LYS A 144 5.11 -10.58 8.46
C LYS A 144 4.60 -10.49 7.03
N GLY A 145 3.31 -10.81 6.84
CA GLY A 145 2.73 -10.92 5.51
C GLY A 145 3.52 -11.91 4.65
N GLU A 146 3.97 -11.48 3.49
CA GLU A 146 4.77 -12.26 2.53
C GLU A 146 6.29 -12.23 2.82
N HIS A 147 6.71 -11.56 3.90
CA HIS A 147 8.12 -11.43 4.25
C HIS A 147 8.52 -12.35 5.41
N SER A 148 9.59 -13.12 5.21
CA SER A 148 10.21 -13.95 6.25
C SER A 148 11.67 -13.56 6.45
N LEU A 149 12.07 -13.44 7.71
CA LEU A 149 13.44 -13.13 8.12
C LEU A 149 14.10 -14.35 8.73
N TYR A 150 15.26 -14.73 8.19
CA TYR A 150 16.07 -15.85 8.66
C TYR A 150 17.43 -15.38 9.16
N LYS A 151 18.03 -16.15 10.07
CA LYS A 151 19.35 -15.88 10.64
C LYS A 151 20.20 -17.15 10.71
N LYS A 152 21.49 -17.01 10.35
CA LYS A 152 22.51 -18.03 10.62
C LYS A 152 23.84 -17.36 10.97
N GLY A 153 24.33 -17.62 12.18
CA GLY A 153 25.53 -16.97 12.70
C GLY A 153 25.38 -15.44 12.68
N LYS A 154 26.26 -14.77 11.90
CA LYS A 154 26.23 -13.31 11.68
C LYS A 154 25.43 -12.89 10.45
N LEU A 155 24.93 -13.81 9.63
CA LEU A 155 24.18 -13.50 8.42
C LEU A 155 22.69 -13.49 8.67
N PHE A 156 22.01 -12.62 7.95
CA PHE A 156 20.56 -12.51 7.90
C PHE A 156 20.11 -12.60 6.46
N ALA A 157 18.97 -13.25 6.23
CA ALA A 157 18.34 -13.37 4.93
C ALA A 157 16.89 -12.93 5.05
N THR A 158 16.49 -11.95 4.24
CA THR A 158 15.11 -11.56 4.05
C THR A 158 14.59 -12.27 2.80
N ILE A 159 13.42 -12.87 2.87
CA ILE A 159 12.72 -13.46 1.72
C ILE A 159 11.35 -12.79 1.60
N ASN A 160 11.03 -12.27 0.42
CA ASN A 160 9.67 -11.92 0.01
C ASN A 160 9.13 -13.05 -0.89
N SER A 161 8.02 -13.67 -0.49
CA SER A 161 7.38 -14.77 -1.22
C SER A 161 6.11 -14.36 -1.98
N GLY A 162 5.87 -13.06 -2.18
CA GLY A 162 4.78 -12.56 -3.02
C GLY A 162 4.98 -12.76 -4.52
N GLU A 163 4.12 -12.13 -5.34
CA GLU A 163 4.23 -12.15 -6.81
C GLU A 163 5.60 -11.68 -7.32
N TYR A 164 6.23 -10.77 -6.57
CA TYR A 164 7.62 -10.39 -6.73
C TYR A 164 8.49 -11.10 -5.70
N PHE A 165 9.19 -12.15 -6.13
CA PHE A 165 10.15 -12.81 -5.27
C PHE A 165 11.41 -11.96 -5.12
N SER A 166 11.83 -11.75 -3.87
CA SER A 166 13.17 -11.26 -3.56
C SER A 166 13.79 -12.01 -2.40
N CYS A 167 15.10 -12.24 -2.48
CA CYS A 167 15.91 -12.72 -1.38
C CYS A 167 17.15 -11.86 -1.23
N GLU A 168 17.32 -11.28 -0.05
CA GLU A 168 18.45 -10.40 0.27
C GLU A 168 19.20 -10.98 1.45
N ILE A 169 20.51 -11.16 1.29
CA ILE A 169 21.38 -11.71 2.32
C ILE A 169 22.42 -10.66 2.70
N PHE A 170 22.64 -10.47 3.99
CA PHE A 170 23.55 -9.46 4.51
C PHE A 170 24.09 -9.82 5.90
N VAL A 171 25.18 -9.16 6.29
CA VAL A 171 25.64 -9.11 7.69
C VAL A 171 25.14 -7.79 8.29
N PRO A 172 24.28 -7.78 9.31
CA PRO A 172 23.92 -6.55 9.99
C PRO A 172 25.14 -6.02 10.71
N VAL A 173 25.45 -4.76 10.43
CA VAL A 173 26.42 -4.01 11.21
C VAL A 173 25.73 -3.65 12.52
N VAL A 174 26.40 -3.83 13.65
CA VAL A 174 25.90 -3.33 14.93
C VAL A 174 25.75 -1.81 14.77
N LEU A 175 24.50 -1.35 14.66
CA LEU A 175 24.21 0.07 14.60
C LEU A 175 24.54 0.62 15.97
N LEU A 176 25.47 1.58 16.04
CA LEU A 176 25.71 2.31 17.28
C LEU A 176 24.37 2.87 17.78
N THR A 177 24.15 2.80 19.09
CA THR A 177 23.08 3.53 19.77
C THR A 177 23.39 5.01 19.64
N SER A 178 23.05 5.59 18.48
CA SER A 178 23.06 7.01 18.26
C SER A 178 21.89 7.64 19.00
N PRO A 179 22.05 8.83 19.60
CA PRO A 179 20.93 9.60 20.12
C PRO A 179 19.87 9.84 19.03
N PRO A 180 18.61 10.11 19.41
CA PRO A 180 17.55 10.51 18.48
C PRO A 180 18.03 11.62 17.55
N VAL A 181 17.57 11.61 16.30
CA VAL A 181 18.03 12.61 15.32
C VAL A 181 17.30 13.93 15.56
N ASP A 182 17.99 14.89 16.20
CA ASP A 182 17.44 16.18 16.67
C ASP A 182 16.77 17.05 15.58
N SER A 183 17.10 16.83 14.30
CA SER A 183 16.49 17.58 13.19
C SER A 183 16.20 16.70 11.97
N LEU A 184 14.92 16.36 11.79
CA LEU A 184 14.37 15.81 10.56
C LEU A 184 13.88 16.96 9.67
N THR A 185 14.80 17.75 9.13
CA THR A 185 14.45 18.91 8.29
C THR A 185 14.54 18.54 6.83
N LEU A 186 13.38 18.22 6.23
CA LEU A 186 13.27 18.13 4.78
C LEU A 186 13.65 19.46 4.13
N ARG A 187 14.24 19.34 2.94
CA ARG A 187 14.85 20.43 2.19
C ARG A 187 14.01 20.79 0.97
N SER A 188 14.29 21.92 0.34
CA SER A 188 13.40 22.51 -0.68
C SER A 188 13.55 21.87 -2.05
N SER A 189 14.69 21.21 -2.33
CA SER A 189 14.92 20.51 -3.60
C SER A 189 15.06 19.01 -3.44
N PHE A 190 14.85 18.27 -4.54
CA PHE A 190 15.11 16.84 -4.59
C PHE A 190 16.55 16.49 -4.20
N ALA A 191 17.53 17.26 -4.73
CA ALA A 191 18.95 17.01 -4.48
C ALA A 191 19.30 17.23 -3.00
N GLU A 192 18.73 18.25 -2.37
CA GLU A 192 18.92 18.49 -0.95
C GLU A 192 18.22 17.44 -0.08
N ASN A 193 17.02 16.97 -0.45
CA ASN A 193 16.35 15.86 0.24
C ASN A 193 17.14 14.56 0.12
N ARG A 194 17.81 14.33 -1.01
CA ARG A 194 18.78 13.25 -1.18
C ARG A 194 19.97 13.38 -0.26
N ASN A 195 20.60 14.55 -0.22
CA ASN A 195 21.74 14.76 0.68
C ASN A 195 21.33 14.60 2.15
N PHE A 196 20.15 15.11 2.52
CA PHE A 196 19.59 14.94 3.84
C PHE A 196 19.29 13.47 4.18
N ALA A 197 18.69 12.70 3.27
CA ALA A 197 18.47 11.26 3.46
C ALA A 197 19.78 10.52 3.69
N THR A 198 20.81 10.79 2.88
CA THR A 198 22.14 10.19 3.03
C THR A 198 22.78 10.57 4.37
N GLU A 199 22.71 11.85 4.76
CA GLU A 199 23.20 12.32 6.06
C GLU A 199 22.47 11.63 7.22
N LEU A 200 21.14 11.55 7.14
CA LEU A 200 20.28 10.92 8.13
C LEU A 200 20.64 9.44 8.33
N MET A 201 20.74 8.70 7.23
CA MET A 201 21.06 7.27 7.27
C MET A 201 22.49 7.01 7.75
N ASN A 202 23.46 7.84 7.34
CA ASN A 202 24.83 7.78 7.84
C ASN A 202 24.88 8.03 9.37
N LYS A 203 24.16 9.03 9.90
CA LYS A 203 24.06 9.29 11.35
C LYS A 203 23.45 8.12 12.13
N MET A 204 22.56 7.37 11.49
CA MET A 204 21.97 6.16 12.07
C MET A 204 22.88 4.93 12.01
N GLY A 205 24.02 5.01 11.30
CA GLY A 205 25.00 3.92 11.17
C GLY A 205 24.82 3.08 9.90
N TYR A 206 24.00 3.52 8.95
CA TYR A 206 23.83 2.83 7.67
C TYR A 206 24.87 3.30 6.66
N LYS A 207 25.38 2.36 5.86
CA LYS A 207 26.31 2.63 4.77
C LYS A 207 25.54 2.51 3.45
N LEU A 208 25.54 3.57 2.65
CA LEU A 208 24.98 3.55 1.31
C LEU A 208 25.74 2.53 0.45
N LEU A 209 25.00 1.61 -0.18
CA LEU A 209 25.53 0.61 -1.09
C LEU A 209 25.36 1.03 -2.53
N SER A 210 24.15 1.44 -2.91
CA SER A 210 23.81 1.84 -4.27
C SER A 210 22.66 2.85 -4.32
N ALA A 211 22.47 3.45 -5.49
CA ALA A 211 21.35 4.35 -5.74
C ALA A 211 20.79 4.14 -7.15
N LYS A 212 19.48 3.91 -7.25
CA LYS A 212 18.77 3.76 -8.53
C LYS A 212 17.87 4.96 -8.77
N LYS A 213 18.06 5.63 -9.90
CA LYS A 213 17.31 6.80 -10.34
C LYS A 213 16.28 6.42 -11.41
N ARG A 214 15.05 6.93 -11.32
CA ARG A 214 14.03 6.77 -12.38
C ARG A 214 13.16 8.02 -12.50
N ALA A 215 12.83 8.39 -13.73
CA ALA A 215 11.76 9.34 -14.04
C ALA A 215 10.55 8.56 -14.55
N VAL A 216 9.36 8.94 -14.08
CA VAL A 216 8.07 8.37 -14.51
C VAL A 216 7.32 9.44 -15.29
N TYR A 217 6.87 9.08 -16.50
CA TYR A 217 6.08 9.91 -17.38
C TYR A 217 4.69 9.31 -17.53
N ASN A 218 3.69 10.16 -17.77
CA ASN A 218 2.32 9.71 -17.97
C ASN A 218 2.21 8.88 -19.25
N LYS A 219 1.51 7.76 -19.13
CA LYS A 219 1.29 6.80 -20.22
C LYS A 219 -0.16 6.94 -20.68
N THR A 220 -0.49 8.09 -21.25
CA THR A 220 -1.79 8.34 -21.90
C THR A 220 -1.58 8.61 -23.39
N ASP A 221 -2.46 8.06 -24.23
CA ASP A 221 -2.39 8.10 -25.71
C ASP A 221 -2.68 9.49 -26.33
N THR A 222 -2.45 10.58 -25.60
CA THR A 222 -2.53 11.96 -26.13
C THR A 222 -1.17 12.66 -26.04
N PRO A 223 -0.84 13.58 -26.98
CA PRO A 223 0.54 13.89 -27.38
C PRO A 223 1.37 14.75 -26.41
N ALA A 224 0.95 14.91 -25.16
CA ALA A 224 1.70 15.67 -24.16
C ALA A 224 2.15 14.71 -23.05
N TYR A 225 3.38 14.21 -23.17
CA TYR A 225 4.05 13.44 -22.12
C TYR A 225 4.29 14.32 -20.89
N ASP A 226 3.31 14.40 -19.99
CA ASP A 226 3.49 15.07 -18.72
C ASP A 226 4.39 14.21 -17.81
N PHE A 227 5.44 14.82 -17.31
CA PHE A 227 6.25 14.27 -16.23
C PHE A 227 5.36 14.05 -14.99
N ILE A 228 5.31 12.83 -14.45
CA ILE A 228 4.51 12.52 -13.25
C ILE A 228 5.35 12.70 -11.99
N SER A 229 6.51 12.05 -11.96
CA SER A 229 7.37 12.06 -10.80
C SER A 229 8.79 11.66 -11.14
N TYR A 230 9.68 12.08 -10.26
CA TYR A 230 11.08 11.70 -10.25
C TYR A 230 11.36 11.03 -8.92
N TYR A 231 11.99 9.86 -8.96
CA TYR A 231 12.41 9.20 -7.73
C TYR A 231 13.82 8.63 -7.82
N GLN A 232 14.45 8.53 -6.65
CA GLN A 232 15.73 7.89 -6.45
C GLN A 232 15.62 7.01 -5.22
N THR A 233 15.85 5.71 -5.41
CA THR A 233 15.92 4.74 -4.33
C THR A 233 17.37 4.52 -3.96
N LEU A 234 17.71 4.75 -2.70
CA LEU A 234 19.01 4.55 -2.09
C LEU A 234 18.98 3.24 -1.32
N TYR A 235 19.85 2.31 -1.66
CA TYR A 235 19.95 1.02 -0.98
C TYR A 235 21.12 1.08 -0.01
N TYR A 236 20.84 0.83 1.27
CA TYR A 236 21.84 0.80 2.32
C TYR A 236 22.13 -0.65 2.71
N ASN A 237 23.21 -0.83 3.47
CA ASN A 237 23.44 -2.09 4.15
C ASN A 237 22.22 -2.49 5.01
N GLN A 238 22.13 -3.78 5.31
CA GLN A 238 21.04 -4.36 6.11
C GLN A 238 19.65 -4.36 5.45
N GLY A 239 19.59 -4.24 4.13
CA GLY A 239 18.33 -4.26 3.37
C GLY A 239 17.47 -3.02 3.59
N THR A 240 18.04 -1.92 4.13
CA THR A 240 17.29 -0.67 4.28
C THR A 240 17.24 0.06 2.95
N GLU A 241 16.04 0.40 2.52
CA GLU A 241 15.81 1.20 1.32
C GLU A 241 15.32 2.58 1.72
N VAL A 242 15.83 3.61 1.04
CA VAL A 242 15.33 4.97 1.17
C VAL A 242 14.95 5.51 -0.20
N THR A 243 13.66 5.60 -0.47
CA THR A 243 13.12 6.16 -1.70
C THR A 243 12.78 7.63 -1.52
N ILE A 244 13.37 8.46 -2.36
CA ILE A 244 13.15 9.90 -2.39
C ILE A 244 12.35 10.17 -3.65
N MET A 245 11.17 10.74 -3.51
CA MET A 245 10.30 11.04 -4.64
C MET A 245 9.94 12.52 -4.61
N MET A 246 9.95 13.15 -5.78
CA MET A 246 9.35 14.46 -6.03
C MET A 246 8.38 14.32 -7.19
N ASN A 247 7.12 14.70 -6.99
CA ASN A 247 6.13 14.68 -8.07
C ASN A 247 6.15 15.98 -8.90
N GLU A 248 5.31 16.04 -9.94
CA GLU A 248 5.12 17.20 -10.82
C GLU A 248 4.79 18.50 -10.07
N ASN A 249 4.16 18.38 -8.90
CA ASN A 249 3.77 19.48 -8.02
C ASN A 249 4.87 19.83 -7.00
N LYS A 250 6.09 19.34 -7.21
CA LYS A 250 7.27 19.52 -6.34
C LYS A 250 7.08 19.01 -4.91
N LYS A 251 6.02 18.24 -4.62
CA LYS A 251 5.84 17.58 -3.33
C LYS A 251 6.91 16.51 -3.21
N SER A 252 7.77 16.68 -2.20
CA SER A 252 8.87 15.76 -1.90
C SER A 252 8.52 14.84 -0.74
N THR A 253 8.83 13.56 -0.89
CA THR A 253 8.66 12.52 0.12
C THR A 253 9.95 11.73 0.25
N ILE A 254 10.30 11.33 1.47
CA ILE A 254 11.37 10.39 1.78
C ILE A 254 10.74 9.20 2.47
N THR A 255 10.79 8.06 1.82
CA THR A 255 10.24 6.80 2.30
C THR A 255 11.39 5.91 2.73
N ILE A 256 11.44 5.54 4.00
CA ILE A 256 12.42 4.62 4.57
C ILE A 256 11.69 3.31 4.84
N SER A 257 12.14 2.23 4.21
CA SER A 257 11.60 0.89 4.41
C SER A 257 12.72 -0.07 4.80
N ASN A 258 12.41 -1.01 5.68
CA ASN A 258 13.28 -2.15 5.91
C ASN A 258 12.43 -3.40 6.15
N PRO A 259 12.56 -4.46 5.35
CA PRO A 259 11.72 -5.64 5.50
C PRO A 259 11.97 -6.40 6.82
N ASN A 260 13.11 -6.19 7.50
CA ASN A 260 13.39 -6.71 8.84
C ASN A 260 12.78 -5.79 9.91
N ALA A 261 11.81 -6.30 10.67
CA ALA A 261 11.08 -5.45 11.59
C ALA A 261 11.88 -5.04 12.84
N ILE A 262 12.93 -5.78 13.21
CA ILE A 262 13.83 -5.39 14.31
C ILE A 262 14.65 -4.16 13.89
N ILE A 263 15.17 -4.18 12.67
CA ILE A 263 15.91 -3.05 12.09
C ILE A 263 14.96 -1.88 11.88
N PHE A 264 13.78 -2.12 11.30
CA PHE A 264 12.73 -1.12 11.16
C PHE A 264 12.34 -0.49 12.49
N SER A 265 12.12 -1.30 13.53
CA SER A 265 11.79 -0.80 14.87
C SER A 265 12.92 0.07 15.42
N SER A 266 14.18 -0.26 15.12
CA SER A 266 15.33 0.57 15.52
C SER A 266 15.35 1.90 14.77
N ILE A 267 15.06 1.90 13.45
CA ILE A 267 14.90 3.12 12.65
C ILE A 267 13.77 3.99 13.20
N LYS A 268 12.60 3.38 13.44
CA LYS A 268 11.42 4.03 14.05
C LYS A 268 11.80 4.71 15.35
N THR A 269 12.41 4.00 16.29
CA THR A 269 12.78 4.58 17.60
C THR A 269 13.79 5.73 17.45
N LYS A 270 14.71 5.67 16.48
CA LYS A 270 15.66 6.78 16.22
C LYS A 270 15.00 8.01 15.58
N LEU A 271 13.93 7.82 14.81
CA LEU A 271 13.21 8.89 14.11
C LEU A 271 12.12 9.55 14.96
N THR A 272 11.46 8.78 15.82
CA THR A 272 10.33 9.24 16.64
C THR A 272 10.86 9.65 18.02
N ASP A 273 11.16 10.94 18.19
CA ASP A 273 11.41 11.53 19.51
C ASP A 273 10.09 11.96 20.19
N ASN A 274 10.17 12.46 21.43
CA ASN A 274 9.02 12.90 22.22
C ASN A 274 8.36 14.21 21.71
N THR A 275 8.85 14.80 20.62
CA THR A 275 8.33 16.07 20.07
C THR A 275 7.39 15.87 18.88
N TRP A 276 7.28 14.63 18.40
CA TRP A 276 6.31 14.24 17.37
C TRP A 276 4.94 13.99 18.01
N ASN A 277 3.93 14.73 17.56
CA ASN A 277 2.56 14.56 18.06
C ASN A 277 1.78 13.68 17.10
N GLN A 278 1.22 12.57 17.60
CA GLN A 278 0.27 11.77 16.83
C GLN A 278 -0.94 12.63 16.46
N LYS A 279 -1.38 12.54 15.20
CA LYS A 279 -2.50 13.30 14.64
C LYS A 279 -3.73 12.45 14.36
N TYR A 280 -3.57 11.40 13.55
CA TYR A 280 -4.63 10.49 13.15
C TYR A 280 -4.04 9.14 12.75
N THR A 281 -4.89 8.12 12.67
CA THR A 281 -4.48 6.76 12.27
C THR A 281 -5.37 6.27 11.12
N ASN A 282 -4.75 5.72 10.08
CA ASN A 282 -5.45 5.02 9.02
C ASN A 282 -5.49 3.53 9.33
N SER A 283 -6.68 2.94 9.39
CA SER A 283 -6.89 1.54 9.75
C SER A 283 -6.55 0.53 8.64
N VAL A 284 -6.52 0.93 7.35
CA VAL A 284 -6.24 0.03 6.22
C VAL A 284 -4.86 -0.62 6.36
N TYR A 285 -3.84 0.19 6.67
CA TYR A 285 -2.47 -0.28 6.87
C TYR A 285 -1.98 -0.13 8.31
N ASN A 286 -2.88 0.23 9.24
CA ASN A 286 -2.54 0.64 10.61
C ASN A 286 -1.46 1.74 10.61
N THR A 287 -1.60 2.71 9.71
CA THR A 287 -0.63 3.79 9.50
C THR A 287 -0.90 4.91 10.50
N THR A 288 0.06 5.19 11.37
CA THR A 288 -0.03 6.32 12.30
C THR A 288 0.67 7.54 11.72
N TYR A 289 0.02 8.69 11.77
CA TYR A 289 0.56 9.96 11.30
C TYR A 289 0.96 10.83 12.48
N PHE A 290 2.17 11.36 12.42
CA PHE A 290 2.75 12.26 13.40
C PHE A 290 3.09 13.59 12.76
N ARG A 291 2.86 14.69 13.48
CA ARG A 291 3.17 16.04 13.02
C ARG A 291 4.12 16.75 13.97
N LYS A 292 5.11 17.43 13.38
CA LYS A 292 6.02 18.37 14.06
C LYS A 292 6.17 19.61 13.17
N ASN A 293 5.50 20.70 13.52
CA ASN A 293 5.40 21.92 12.70
C ASN A 293 4.84 21.62 11.29
N ASN A 294 5.52 22.03 10.23
CA ASN A 294 5.17 21.84 8.81
C ASN A 294 5.70 20.51 8.25
N ARG A 295 5.81 19.49 9.10
CA ARG A 295 6.40 18.19 8.77
C ARG A 295 5.50 17.09 9.27
N MET A 296 5.33 16.09 8.44
CA MET A 296 4.59 14.89 8.75
C MET A 296 5.51 13.68 8.65
N MET A 297 5.28 12.73 9.55
CA MET A 297 5.81 11.38 9.46
C MET A 297 4.61 10.43 9.46
N SER A 298 4.50 9.57 8.46
CA SER A 298 3.59 8.41 8.53
C SER A 298 4.42 7.17 8.81
N ILE A 299 3.89 6.29 9.67
CA ILE A 299 4.52 5.02 10.01
C ILE A 299 3.49 3.94 9.74
N ALA A 300 3.76 3.07 8.76
CA ALA A 300 2.96 1.90 8.42
C ALA A 300 3.72 0.64 8.90
N PRO A 301 3.44 0.13 10.11
CA PRO A 301 4.18 -1.02 10.67
C PRO A 301 3.93 -2.32 9.91
N SER A 302 2.77 -2.45 9.27
CA SER A 302 2.40 -3.59 8.42
C SER A 302 3.30 -3.71 7.19
N LEU A 303 3.77 -2.58 6.65
CA LEU A 303 4.66 -2.48 5.49
C LEU A 303 6.13 -2.26 5.89
N ASN A 304 6.44 -2.22 7.19
CA ASN A 304 7.73 -1.76 7.73
C ASN A 304 8.24 -0.49 7.02
N GLN A 305 7.36 0.51 6.88
CA GLN A 305 7.62 1.73 6.13
C GLN A 305 7.40 2.99 6.98
N ILE A 306 8.31 3.95 6.86
CA ILE A 306 8.19 5.30 7.41
C ILE A 306 8.27 6.27 6.25
N GLN A 307 7.31 7.17 6.10
CA GLN A 307 7.37 8.24 5.11
C GLN A 307 7.50 9.59 5.82
N LEU A 308 8.44 10.41 5.36
CA LEU A 308 8.66 11.79 5.79
C LEU A 308 8.28 12.71 4.64
N TYR A 309 7.42 13.68 4.91
CA TYR A 309 7.07 14.69 3.91
C TYR A 309 6.69 16.01 4.55
N SER A 310 6.84 17.08 3.77
CA SER A 310 6.44 18.41 4.18
C SER A 310 4.94 18.58 3.98
N VAL A 311 4.31 19.29 4.91
CA VAL A 311 2.94 19.77 4.76
C VAL A 311 2.91 21.27 4.96
N ALA A 312 2.05 21.95 4.21
CA ALA A 312 1.85 23.38 4.41
C ALA A 312 1.27 23.66 5.81
N SER A 313 1.37 24.92 6.22
CA SER A 313 0.65 25.37 7.41
C SER A 313 -0.86 25.12 7.22
N PRO A 314 -1.62 24.78 8.28
CA PRO A 314 -3.05 24.52 8.16
C PRO A 314 -3.85 25.66 7.53
N ASN A 315 -3.35 26.90 7.59
CA ASN A 315 -4.03 28.09 7.05
C ASN A 315 -3.45 28.57 5.71
N ASP A 316 -2.51 27.84 5.12
CA ASP A 316 -1.78 28.26 3.93
C ASP A 316 -2.32 27.57 2.67
N ASN A 317 -3.53 27.99 2.27
CA ASN A 317 -4.21 27.44 1.11
C ASN A 317 -3.42 27.65 -0.20
N GLU A 318 -2.64 28.72 -0.32
CA GLU A 318 -1.82 28.96 -1.52
C GLU A 318 -0.77 27.85 -1.70
N ASN A 319 0.00 27.55 -0.65
CA ASN A 319 0.98 26.46 -0.74
C ASN A 319 0.31 25.09 -0.82
N LYS A 320 -0.83 24.87 -0.16
CA LYS A 320 -1.58 23.61 -0.30
C LYS A 320 -2.08 23.38 -1.74
N LEU A 321 -2.49 24.44 -2.44
CA LEU A 321 -2.85 24.35 -3.87
C LEU A 321 -1.66 23.95 -4.74
N VAL A 322 -0.45 24.38 -4.38
CA VAL A 322 0.79 24.02 -5.09
C VAL A 322 1.22 22.58 -4.80
N TYR A 323 1.07 22.09 -3.56
CA TYR A 323 1.53 20.75 -3.17
C TYR A 323 0.49 19.63 -3.36
N GLY A 324 -0.80 19.97 -3.47
CA GLY A 324 -1.88 19.01 -3.66
C GLY A 324 -1.67 18.18 -4.92
N SER A 325 -2.00 16.88 -4.88
CA SER A 325 -1.89 15.96 -6.03
C SER A 325 -3.27 15.45 -6.41
N LEU A 326 -3.46 15.04 -7.67
CA LEU A 326 -4.69 14.35 -8.08
C LEU A 326 -4.76 13.02 -7.31
N LEU A 327 -5.88 12.76 -6.65
CA LEU A 327 -6.11 11.50 -5.94
C LEU A 327 -6.61 10.45 -6.92
N TYR A 328 -6.02 9.26 -6.87
CA TYR A 328 -6.50 8.06 -7.54
C TYR A 328 -7.71 7.49 -6.79
N LEU A 329 -8.52 6.65 -7.45
CA LEU A 329 -9.74 6.09 -6.84
C LEU A 329 -9.43 5.16 -5.66
N ASP A 330 -8.34 4.40 -5.73
CA ASP A 330 -7.80 3.63 -4.60
C ASP A 330 -7.43 4.52 -3.41
N GLU A 331 -6.76 5.65 -3.65
CA GLU A 331 -6.43 6.61 -2.58
C GLU A 331 -7.70 7.21 -1.96
N LEU A 332 -8.72 7.53 -2.75
CA LEU A 332 -10.01 8.01 -2.24
C LEU A 332 -10.70 6.95 -1.37
N GLU A 333 -10.68 5.67 -1.79
CA GLU A 333 -11.21 4.56 -0.99
C GLU A 333 -10.41 4.31 0.29
N GLU A 334 -9.09 4.39 0.23
CA GLU A 334 -8.21 4.24 1.40
C GLU A 334 -8.47 5.36 2.41
N ILE A 335 -8.64 6.59 1.94
CA ILE A 335 -8.99 7.74 2.78
C ILE A 335 -10.40 7.58 3.36
N TYR A 336 -11.37 7.12 2.58
CA TYR A 336 -12.74 6.91 3.07
C TYR A 336 -12.79 5.80 4.12
N SER A 337 -12.24 4.62 3.80
CA SER A 337 -12.37 3.42 4.60
C SER A 337 -11.40 3.37 5.78
N GLY A 338 -10.26 4.06 5.65
CA GLY A 338 -9.18 4.02 6.64
C GLY A 338 -9.30 5.02 7.78
N PHE A 339 -10.01 6.13 7.59
CA PHE A 339 -10.15 7.17 8.61
C PHE A 339 -11.59 7.27 9.13
N THR A 340 -11.75 7.64 10.40
CA THR A 340 -13.03 8.18 10.89
C THR A 340 -13.34 9.47 10.13
N PHE A 341 -14.59 9.94 10.14
CA PHE A 341 -14.94 11.17 9.43
C PHE A 341 -14.10 12.36 9.91
N GLU A 342 -13.93 12.53 11.22
CA GLU A 342 -13.13 13.62 11.80
C GLU A 342 -11.64 13.53 11.39
N ASP A 343 -11.05 12.33 11.48
CA ASP A 343 -9.66 12.10 11.09
C ASP A 343 -9.46 12.30 9.59
N ARG A 344 -10.47 11.94 8.79
CA ARG A 344 -10.47 12.14 7.33
C ARG A 344 -10.45 13.62 7.00
N ILE A 345 -11.31 14.43 7.63
CA ILE A 345 -11.33 15.88 7.43
C ILE A 345 -10.00 16.50 7.87
N ALA A 346 -9.43 16.05 9.00
CA ALA A 346 -8.13 16.50 9.48
C ALA A 346 -6.99 16.13 8.51
N TYR A 347 -6.97 14.89 8.03
CA TYR A 347 -6.02 14.43 7.01
C TYR A 347 -6.14 15.29 5.75
N MET A 348 -7.35 15.43 5.22
CA MET A 348 -7.57 16.19 3.99
C MET A 348 -7.18 17.66 4.15
N ASN A 349 -7.51 18.29 5.29
CA ASN A 349 -7.12 19.68 5.55
C ASN A 349 -5.59 19.84 5.65
N ASP A 350 -4.87 18.87 6.21
CA ASP A 350 -3.41 18.95 6.29
C ASP A 350 -2.72 18.85 4.92
N HIS A 351 -3.38 18.25 3.92
CA HIS A 351 -2.79 17.92 2.62
C HIS A 351 -3.34 18.75 1.46
N PHE A 352 -4.53 19.32 1.59
CA PHE A 352 -5.26 19.98 0.51
C PHE A 352 -5.83 21.33 0.94
N ALA A 353 -5.92 22.26 -0.02
CA ALA A 353 -6.54 23.55 0.23
C ALA A 353 -8.05 23.37 0.46
N VAL A 354 -8.63 24.21 1.30
CA VAL A 354 -10.06 24.15 1.63
C VAL A 354 -10.84 25.20 0.83
N SER A 355 -12.07 24.88 0.46
CA SER A 355 -13.01 25.76 -0.23
C SER A 355 -14.35 25.79 0.50
N ASP A 356 -14.90 26.98 0.68
CA ASP A 356 -16.18 27.19 1.38
C ASP A 356 -17.38 27.25 0.40
N VAL A 357 -17.31 26.47 -0.68
CA VAL A 357 -18.35 26.50 -1.74
C VAL A 357 -19.60 25.72 -1.31
N TYR A 358 -19.44 24.73 -0.44
CA TYR A 358 -20.52 23.90 0.07
C TYR A 358 -20.49 23.93 1.60
N ASP A 359 -21.61 23.61 2.23
CA ASP A 359 -21.72 23.50 3.70
C ASP A 359 -20.93 22.30 4.27
N THR A 360 -20.41 21.44 3.39
CA THR A 360 -19.56 20.29 3.73
C THR A 360 -18.10 20.61 3.43
N PRO A 361 -17.14 20.15 4.27
CA PRO A 361 -15.71 20.32 4.00
C PRO A 361 -15.35 19.89 2.57
N THR A 362 -14.83 20.84 1.81
CA THR A 362 -14.51 20.66 0.39
C THR A 362 -13.03 20.96 0.18
N PHE A 363 -12.33 20.01 -0.44
CA PHE A 363 -10.88 20.08 -0.61
C PHE A 363 -10.53 20.26 -2.08
N ILE A 364 -9.60 21.16 -2.40
CA ILE A 364 -9.36 21.59 -3.77
C ILE A 364 -7.90 21.46 -4.17
N ILE A 365 -7.70 21.15 -5.45
CA ILE A 365 -6.42 21.26 -6.14
C ILE A 365 -6.59 22.04 -7.44
N LYS A 366 -5.50 22.64 -7.92
CA LYS A 366 -5.44 23.27 -9.24
C LYS A 366 -4.44 22.52 -10.11
N LYS A 367 -4.86 22.03 -11.27
CA LYS A 367 -3.99 21.36 -12.24
C LYS A 367 -4.25 21.91 -13.63
N LYS A 368 -3.21 22.47 -14.28
CA LYS A 368 -3.29 23.00 -15.66
C LYS A 368 -4.46 23.97 -15.90
N GLY A 369 -4.78 24.81 -14.91
CA GLY A 369 -5.90 25.76 -14.98
C GLY A 369 -7.27 25.20 -14.60
N ALA A 370 -7.40 23.88 -14.45
CA ALA A 370 -8.62 23.22 -13.95
C ALA A 370 -8.62 23.13 -12.41
N THR A 371 -9.80 23.28 -11.81
CA THR A 371 -10.04 23.14 -10.37
C THR A 371 -10.81 21.85 -10.09
N ILE A 372 -10.16 20.94 -9.38
CA ILE A 372 -10.77 19.68 -8.94
C ILE A 372 -11.12 19.80 -7.46
N ARG A 373 -12.34 19.38 -7.09
CA ARG A 373 -12.83 19.41 -5.70
C ARG A 373 -13.20 18.02 -5.23
N TYR A 374 -12.73 17.64 -4.05
CA TYR A 374 -13.07 16.40 -3.37
C TYR A 374 -13.98 16.71 -2.19
N ILE A 375 -15.06 15.95 -2.07
CA ILE A 375 -16.07 16.09 -1.01
C ILE A 375 -16.26 14.72 -0.41
N PHE A 376 -16.02 14.59 0.90
CA PHE A 376 -16.22 13.34 1.62
C PHE A 376 -17.46 13.45 2.52
N TYR A 377 -18.25 12.39 2.58
CA TYR A 377 -19.48 12.34 3.36
C TYR A 377 -19.31 11.48 4.62
N ASP A 378 -20.06 11.83 5.66
CA ASP A 378 -20.12 11.07 6.91
C ASP A 378 -21.07 9.88 6.80
N ASP A 379 -21.11 9.04 7.83
CA ASP A 379 -21.96 7.85 7.85
C ASP A 379 -23.45 8.18 7.79
N LYS A 380 -23.86 9.32 8.35
CA LYS A 380 -25.26 9.74 8.33
C LYS A 380 -25.69 10.07 6.90
N THR A 381 -24.93 10.91 6.22
CA THR A 381 -25.16 11.30 4.83
C THR A 381 -25.05 10.07 3.93
N SER A 382 -24.06 9.20 4.15
CA SER A 382 -23.94 7.95 3.39
C SER A 382 -25.20 7.09 3.51
N LYS A 383 -25.76 6.93 4.72
CA LYS A 383 -27.02 6.19 4.92
C LYS A 383 -28.23 6.88 4.29
N GLU A 384 -28.32 8.20 4.39
CA GLU A 384 -29.42 8.99 3.82
C GLU A 384 -29.42 8.97 2.29
N TYR A 385 -28.25 9.03 1.67
CA TYR A 385 -28.07 9.13 0.22
C TYR A 385 -27.54 7.82 -0.37
N ALA A 386 -28.19 6.70 -0.04
CA ALA A 386 -28.02 5.41 -0.69
C ALA A 386 -26.56 4.89 -0.79
N GLY A 387 -25.77 5.07 0.27
CA GLY A 387 -24.38 4.64 0.35
C GLY A 387 -23.38 5.63 -0.23
N LEU A 388 -23.74 6.91 -0.39
CA LEU A 388 -22.87 7.95 -0.93
C LEU A 388 -21.61 8.12 -0.06
N LYS A 389 -20.44 7.87 -0.64
CA LYS A 389 -19.15 7.94 0.07
C LYS A 389 -18.46 9.29 -0.13
N TYR A 390 -18.27 9.67 -1.39
CA TYR A 390 -17.60 10.92 -1.76
C TYR A 390 -18.03 11.37 -3.17
N SER A 391 -17.80 12.64 -3.45
CA SER A 391 -18.00 13.27 -4.75
C SER A 391 -16.72 13.94 -5.23
N VAL A 392 -16.55 13.97 -6.55
CA VAL A 392 -15.49 14.72 -7.22
C VAL A 392 -16.11 15.69 -8.21
N ASP A 393 -15.82 16.98 -8.06
CA ASP A 393 -16.23 18.02 -9.02
C ASP A 393 -15.04 18.40 -9.91
N ASN A 394 -15.24 18.49 -11.22
CA ASN A 394 -14.23 18.95 -12.17
C ASN A 394 -14.79 19.91 -13.24
N ASP A 395 -14.12 21.05 -13.42
CA ASP A 395 -14.48 22.08 -14.40
C ASP A 395 -14.04 21.74 -15.83
N ASN A 396 -13.27 20.67 -15.99
CA ASN A 396 -12.91 20.07 -17.27
C ASN A 396 -13.27 18.56 -17.31
N PRO A 397 -14.46 18.17 -17.79
CA PRO A 397 -14.94 16.78 -17.77
C PRO A 397 -14.05 15.81 -18.58
N ALA A 398 -13.32 16.29 -19.59
CA ALA A 398 -12.43 15.45 -20.41
C ALA A 398 -11.25 14.84 -19.63
N ILE A 399 -10.90 15.39 -18.46
CA ILE A 399 -9.79 14.92 -17.62
C ILE A 399 -10.25 13.92 -16.55
N ALA A 400 -11.45 14.10 -15.97
CA ALA A 400 -11.90 13.29 -14.83
C ALA A 400 -12.78 12.10 -15.21
N ASP A 401 -13.68 12.25 -16.19
CA ASP A 401 -14.76 11.28 -16.37
C ASP A 401 -14.23 9.96 -16.91
N LEU A 402 -13.35 10.02 -17.92
CA LEU A 402 -12.65 8.85 -18.48
C LEU A 402 -11.76 8.15 -17.45
N TYR A 403 -11.11 8.93 -16.60
CA TYR A 403 -10.19 8.40 -15.59
C TYR A 403 -10.94 7.61 -14.52
N TYR A 404 -12.01 8.16 -13.95
CA TYR A 404 -12.77 7.47 -12.92
C TYR A 404 -13.63 6.32 -13.47
N GLN A 405 -14.23 6.47 -14.66
CA GLN A 405 -15.02 5.40 -15.27
C GLN A 405 -14.18 4.15 -15.58
N ASN A 406 -12.99 4.32 -16.17
CA ASN A 406 -12.12 3.20 -16.50
C ASN A 406 -11.55 2.51 -15.25
N VAL A 407 -11.41 3.23 -14.13
CA VAL A 407 -10.84 2.68 -12.89
C VAL A 407 -11.90 1.93 -12.08
N ILE A 408 -13.18 2.33 -12.12
CA ILE A 408 -14.29 1.66 -11.40
C ILE A 408 -14.43 0.18 -11.78
N GLU A 409 -14.07 -0.22 -12.99
CA GLU A 409 -14.11 -1.63 -13.41
C GLU A 409 -13.27 -2.53 -12.50
N ASN A 410 -12.24 -1.98 -11.85
CA ASN A 410 -11.37 -2.68 -10.91
C ASN A 410 -11.84 -2.59 -9.44
N PHE A 411 -12.90 -1.83 -9.14
CA PHE A 411 -13.46 -1.67 -7.78
C PHE A 411 -14.89 -2.24 -7.70
N PRO A 412 -15.03 -3.56 -7.52
CA PRO A 412 -16.34 -4.23 -7.59
C PRO A 412 -17.33 -3.78 -6.50
N SER A 413 -16.83 -3.20 -5.41
CA SER A 413 -17.62 -2.66 -4.29
C SER A 413 -18.23 -1.29 -4.57
N LEU A 414 -17.85 -0.63 -5.67
CA LEU A 414 -18.29 0.73 -5.99
C LEU A 414 -19.19 0.78 -7.22
N THR A 415 -20.03 1.81 -7.23
CA THR A 415 -20.71 2.30 -8.42
C THR A 415 -20.62 3.82 -8.42
N SER A 416 -20.71 4.44 -9.60
CA SER A 416 -20.72 5.89 -9.72
C SER A 416 -21.93 6.40 -10.49
N GLN A 417 -22.27 7.66 -10.25
CA GLN A 417 -23.22 8.41 -11.05
C GLN A 417 -22.71 9.80 -11.35
N ASN A 418 -22.92 10.23 -12.58
CA ASN A 418 -22.54 11.54 -13.07
C ASN A 418 -23.73 12.50 -12.97
N PHE A 419 -23.48 13.69 -12.45
CA PHE A 419 -24.45 14.75 -12.27
C PHE A 419 -23.93 16.05 -12.86
N ALA A 420 -24.79 16.76 -13.58
CA ALA A 420 -24.54 18.14 -13.98
C ALA A 420 -25.11 19.08 -12.92
N LEU A 421 -24.24 19.78 -12.18
CA LEU A 421 -24.67 20.77 -11.20
C LEU A 421 -24.97 22.10 -11.90
N THR A 422 -26.22 22.55 -11.81
CA THR A 422 -26.60 23.89 -12.29
C THR A 422 -26.84 24.79 -11.08
N ILE A 423 -25.91 25.70 -10.76
CA ILE A 423 -26.10 26.71 -9.70
C ILE A 423 -25.94 28.12 -10.31
N GLY A 424 -27.07 28.79 -10.58
CA GLY A 424 -27.09 30.18 -11.06
C GLY A 424 -26.53 30.39 -12.49
N LYS A 425 -26.00 31.59 -12.77
CA LYS A 425 -25.40 31.96 -14.08
C LYS A 425 -23.98 31.42 -14.32
N ASN A 426 -23.35 30.86 -13.29
CA ASN A 426 -22.04 30.23 -13.40
C ASN A 426 -22.26 28.73 -13.57
N LYS A 427 -21.89 28.17 -14.73
CA LYS A 427 -21.84 26.71 -14.90
C LYS A 427 -20.87 26.16 -13.86
N LEU A 428 -21.41 25.44 -12.87
CA LEU A 428 -20.59 24.68 -11.95
C LEU A 428 -20.14 23.38 -12.63
N PRO A 429 -19.07 22.77 -12.12
CA PRO A 429 -18.42 21.65 -12.76
C PRO A 429 -19.27 20.37 -12.84
N HIS A 430 -18.88 19.46 -13.72
CA HIS A 430 -19.40 18.09 -13.74
C HIS A 430 -19.05 17.39 -12.42
N ARG A 431 -20.03 16.74 -11.77
CA ARG A 431 -19.84 16.00 -10.52
C ARG A 431 -19.96 14.51 -10.78
N THR A 432 -18.97 13.73 -10.35
CA THR A 432 -19.10 12.28 -10.21
C THR A 432 -19.26 11.92 -8.74
N GLN A 433 -20.35 11.21 -8.42
CA GLN A 433 -20.65 10.71 -7.09
C GLN A 433 -20.33 9.22 -7.02
N PHE A 434 -19.70 8.77 -5.94
CA PHE A 434 -19.30 7.38 -5.73
C PHE A 434 -20.05 6.80 -4.53
N TYR A 435 -20.60 5.60 -4.72
CA TYR A 435 -21.45 4.93 -3.76
C TYR A 435 -20.95 3.53 -3.45
N ASP A 436 -21.26 3.04 -2.25
CA ASP A 436 -21.27 1.61 -1.98
C ASP A 436 -22.30 0.92 -2.90
N LYS A 437 -21.82 0.02 -3.76
CA LYS A 437 -22.64 -0.63 -4.77
C LYS A 437 -23.79 -1.44 -4.18
N THR A 438 -23.57 -2.11 -3.05
CA THR A 438 -24.56 -2.99 -2.43
C THR A 438 -25.69 -2.15 -1.86
N ILE A 439 -25.35 -1.13 -1.09
CA ILE A 439 -26.33 -0.21 -0.49
C ILE A 439 -27.07 0.56 -1.58
N TYR A 440 -26.36 1.05 -2.59
CA TYR A 440 -26.95 1.78 -3.70
C TYR A 440 -27.97 0.92 -4.46
N THR A 441 -27.57 -0.28 -4.87
CA THR A 441 -28.44 -1.21 -5.62
C THR A 441 -29.67 -1.60 -4.82
N ALA A 442 -29.52 -1.89 -3.52
CA ALA A 442 -30.64 -2.22 -2.65
C ALA A 442 -31.64 -1.06 -2.54
N ASN A 443 -31.17 0.18 -2.45
CA ASN A 443 -32.04 1.36 -2.42
C ASN A 443 -32.75 1.60 -3.75
N VAL A 444 -32.06 1.48 -4.89
CA VAL A 444 -32.68 1.60 -6.21
C VAL A 444 -33.79 0.56 -6.41
N LEU A 445 -33.54 -0.70 -6.03
CA LEU A 445 -34.56 -1.76 -6.09
C LEU A 445 -35.75 -1.49 -5.16
N SER A 446 -35.49 -0.94 -3.97
CA SER A 446 -36.53 -0.56 -3.01
C SER A 446 -37.44 0.54 -3.56
N GLU A 447 -36.88 1.58 -4.17
CA GLU A 447 -37.67 2.65 -4.79
C GLU A 447 -38.47 2.15 -5.99
N GLN A 448 -37.87 1.34 -6.86
CA GLN A 448 -38.59 0.71 -7.97
C GLN A 448 -39.77 -0.17 -7.49
N ALA A 449 -39.59 -0.89 -6.38
CA ALA A 449 -40.65 -1.68 -5.77
C ALA A 449 -41.78 -0.80 -5.21
N LYS A 450 -41.45 0.34 -4.58
CA LYS A 450 -42.45 1.32 -4.10
C LYS A 450 -43.23 1.94 -5.24
N GLU A 451 -42.56 2.38 -6.30
CA GLU A 451 -43.21 2.94 -7.49
C GLU A 451 -44.15 1.91 -8.15
N SER A 452 -43.69 0.67 -8.27
CA SER A 452 -44.51 -0.43 -8.81
C SER A 452 -45.72 -0.73 -7.94
N ALA A 453 -45.56 -0.73 -6.60
CA ALA A 453 -46.65 -0.93 -5.66
C ALA A 453 -47.67 0.21 -5.72
N GLN A 454 -47.21 1.45 -5.84
CA GLN A 454 -48.08 2.62 -6.00
C GLN A 454 -48.87 2.54 -7.31
N LEU A 455 -48.22 2.21 -8.42
CA LEU A 455 -48.88 2.05 -9.71
C LEU A 455 -49.97 0.95 -9.66
N LEU A 456 -49.68 -0.17 -8.99
CA LEU A 456 -50.66 -1.25 -8.79
C LEU A 456 -51.84 -0.81 -7.90
N ALA A 457 -51.57 -0.03 -6.85
CA ALA A 457 -52.61 0.53 -6.00
C ALA A 457 -53.53 1.49 -6.78
N ASP A 458 -52.95 2.36 -7.60
CA ASP A 458 -53.69 3.30 -8.45
C ASP A 458 -54.54 2.56 -9.50
N GLN A 459 -54.00 1.51 -10.12
CA GLN A 459 -54.74 0.65 -11.05
C GLN A 459 -55.93 -0.06 -10.36
N ARG A 460 -55.75 -0.56 -9.13
CA ARG A 460 -56.84 -1.17 -8.36
C ARG A 460 -57.92 -0.16 -8.01
N ALA A 461 -57.54 1.03 -7.53
CA ALA A 461 -58.49 2.10 -7.24
C ALA A 461 -59.29 2.51 -8.47
N ALA A 462 -58.64 2.64 -9.64
CA ALA A 462 -59.31 2.93 -10.90
C ALA A 462 -60.28 1.81 -11.34
N ALA A 463 -59.89 0.53 -11.16
CA ALA A 463 -60.75 -0.62 -11.47
C ALA A 463 -61.98 -0.70 -10.55
N GLU A 464 -61.80 -0.47 -9.24
CA GLU A 464 -62.92 -0.41 -8.28
C GLU A 464 -63.88 0.73 -8.59
N GLN A 465 -63.35 1.91 -8.93
CA GLN A 465 -64.16 3.06 -9.33
C GLN A 465 -64.99 2.73 -10.60
N LYS A 466 -64.36 2.13 -11.61
CA LYS A 466 -65.06 1.68 -12.83
C LYS A 466 -66.15 0.66 -12.52
N GLN A 467 -65.90 -0.28 -11.60
CA GLN A 467 -66.91 -1.26 -11.20
C GLN A 467 -68.09 -0.60 -10.46
N ARG A 468 -67.83 0.37 -9.59
CA ARG A 468 -68.90 1.15 -8.92
C ARG A 468 -69.74 1.92 -9.92
N ASP A 469 -69.12 2.51 -10.94
CA ASP A 469 -69.84 3.26 -11.97
C ASP A 469 -70.69 2.33 -12.86
N ILE A 470 -70.19 1.13 -13.20
CA ILE A 470 -70.99 0.09 -13.87
C ILE A 470 -72.20 -0.31 -13.01
N LEU A 471 -72.01 -0.57 -11.72
CA LEU A 471 -73.10 -0.95 -10.82
C LEU A 471 -74.15 0.16 -10.69
N ARG A 472 -73.73 1.43 -10.61
CA ARG A 472 -74.64 2.58 -10.59
C ARG A 472 -75.45 2.68 -11.89
N GLU A 473 -74.81 2.50 -13.04
CA GLU A 473 -75.51 2.51 -14.34
C GLU A 473 -76.47 1.32 -14.46
N GLN A 474 -76.10 0.13 -13.98
CA GLN A 474 -77.01 -1.01 -13.92
C GLN A 474 -78.22 -0.75 -13.01
N GLU A 475 -78.02 -0.14 -11.85
CA GLU A 475 -79.12 0.20 -10.94
C GLU A 475 -80.03 1.27 -11.54
N LYS A 476 -79.46 2.28 -12.21
CA LYS A 476 -80.22 3.29 -12.95
C LYS A 476 -81.02 2.67 -14.09
N ALA A 477 -80.43 1.75 -14.86
CA ALA A 477 -81.13 1.01 -15.91
C ALA A 477 -82.27 0.15 -15.32
N ARG A 478 -82.06 -0.52 -14.18
CA ARG A 478 -83.10 -1.28 -13.48
C ARG A 478 -84.26 -0.38 -13.05
N ARG A 479 -83.98 0.76 -12.42
CA ARG A 479 -85.01 1.73 -12.01
C ARG A 479 -85.77 2.28 -13.21
N ASN A 480 -85.11 2.56 -14.33
CA ASN A 480 -85.77 3.01 -15.55
C ASN A 480 -86.68 1.93 -16.16
N ALA A 481 -86.27 0.67 -16.12
CA ALA A 481 -87.10 -0.46 -16.56
C ALA A 481 -88.33 -0.65 -15.66
N GLU A 482 -88.16 -0.58 -14.34
CA GLU A 482 -89.26 -0.60 -13.37
C GLU A 482 -90.25 0.56 -13.61
N LEU A 483 -89.75 1.77 -13.85
CA LEU A 483 -90.58 2.94 -14.15
C LEU A 483 -91.35 2.76 -15.46
N THR A 484 -90.70 2.25 -16.50
CA THR A 484 -91.34 1.98 -17.81
C THR A 484 -92.44 0.93 -17.68
N ASN A 485 -92.20 -0.15 -16.93
CA ASN A 485 -93.21 -1.16 -16.65
C ASN A 485 -94.40 -0.57 -15.88
N THR A 486 -94.14 0.28 -14.88
CA THR A 486 -95.18 0.96 -14.08
C THR A 486 -96.01 1.91 -14.95
N ILE A 487 -95.37 2.67 -15.85
CA ILE A 487 -96.06 3.54 -16.81
C ILE A 487 -96.94 2.69 -17.72
N ASN A 488 -96.40 1.62 -18.33
CA ASN A 488 -97.16 0.74 -19.20
C ASN A 488 -98.35 0.06 -18.49
N GLN A 489 -98.18 -0.35 -17.23
CA GLN A 489 -99.28 -0.88 -16.41
C GLN A 489 -100.36 0.18 -16.18
N THR A 490 -99.97 1.37 -15.72
CA THR A 490 -100.89 2.49 -15.49
C THR A 490 -101.62 2.91 -16.77
N THR A 491 -100.92 2.98 -17.91
CA THR A 491 -101.49 3.30 -19.22
C THR A 491 -102.49 2.23 -19.66
N ASN A 492 -102.18 0.94 -19.48
CA ASN A 492 -103.10 -0.15 -19.79
C ASN A 492 -104.34 -0.15 -18.89
N GLU A 493 -104.20 0.20 -17.61
CA GLU A 493 -105.33 0.38 -16.70
C GLU A 493 -106.21 1.57 -17.08
N LEU A 494 -105.61 2.70 -17.47
CA LEU A 494 -106.32 3.87 -18.01
C LEU A 494 -107.06 3.55 -19.32
N LEU A 495 -106.44 2.80 -20.24
CA LEU A 495 -107.09 2.37 -21.48
C LEU A 495 -108.27 1.44 -21.21
N LYS A 496 -108.19 0.56 -20.21
CA LYS A 496 -109.32 -0.27 -19.78
C LYS A 496 -110.47 0.55 -19.17
N LEU A 497 -110.16 1.66 -18.49
CA LEU A 497 -111.17 2.57 -17.94
C LEU A 497 -111.87 3.41 -19.02
N LEU A 498 -111.17 3.75 -20.11
CA LEU A 498 -111.74 4.49 -21.24
C LEU A 498 -112.58 3.63 -22.20
N GLN A 499 -112.52 2.30 -22.07
CA GLN A 499 -113.32 1.33 -22.84
C GLN A 499 -114.59 0.85 -22.11
N LYS A 500 -114.85 1.38 -20.91
CA LYS A 500 -116.14 1.30 -20.22
C LYS A 500 -116.88 2.62 -20.38
#